data_AF-A0AA88WIN5-F1
#
_entry.id   AF-A0AA88WIN5-F1
#
_cell.length_a   1.000
_cell.length_b   1.000
_cell.length_c   1.000
_cell.angle_alpha   90.00
_cell.angle_beta   90.00
_cell.angle_gamma   90.00
#
_symmetry.space_group_name_H-M   'P 1'
#
loop_
_entity.id
_entity.type
_entity.pdbx_description
1 polymer ?
#
loop_
_entity_poly.entity_id
_entity_poly.type
_entity_poly.pdbx_seq_one_letter_code
_entity_poly.pdbx_strand_id
1 'polypeptide(L)'
;MEFANSVGGIEKLTYTNYNDWKSCLESYLQGQDLWDVINGADTTPPNAASESAKVLRKWKIKTGKALFVLKASTQKDLLDHIRDAKIS
;
A
#
# COMPACT_ATOMS: atom_id res chain seq x y z
N MET A 1 -0.76 18.39 19.97
CA MET A 1 -1.78 18.11 18.93
C MET A 1 -1.18 17.05 18.01
N GLU A 2 -1.48 15.78 18.29
CA GLU A 2 -0.84 14.63 17.63
C GLU A 2 -1.56 14.31 16.31
N PHE A 3 -1.09 14.90 15.21
CA PHE A 3 -1.54 14.50 13.87
C PHE A 3 -0.78 13.27 13.32
N ALA A 4 -0.21 12.41 14.17
CA ALA A 4 0.94 11.59 13.77
C ALA A 4 0.72 10.06 13.66
N ASN A 5 -0.43 9.50 14.04
CA ASN A 5 -0.57 8.03 14.21
C ASN A 5 -1.58 7.34 13.30
N SER A 6 -2.21 8.04 12.36
CA SER A 6 -3.22 7.43 11.50
C SER A 6 -3.23 7.98 10.07
N VAL A 7 -3.55 7.11 9.11
CA VAL A 7 -3.76 7.46 7.69
C VAL A 7 -5.18 7.07 7.33
N GLY A 8 -6.02 8.06 6.98
CA GLY A 8 -7.41 7.80 6.59
C GLY A 8 -8.25 7.09 7.66
N GLY A 9 -7.89 7.23 8.95
CA GLY A 9 -8.54 6.53 10.06
C GLY A 9 -7.93 5.16 10.40
N ILE A 10 -6.99 4.65 9.59
CA ILE A 10 -6.24 3.44 9.88
C ILE A 10 -5.15 3.78 10.91
N GLU A 11 -5.17 3.15 12.07
CA GLU A 11 -4.05 3.23 13.03
C GLU A 11 -2.77 2.70 12.38
N LYS A 12 -1.60 3.27 12.69
CA LYS A 12 -0.34 2.73 12.14
C LYS A 12 -0.06 1.31 12.64
N LEU A 13 0.56 0.48 11.78
CA LEU A 13 1.06 -0.84 12.14
C LEU A 13 2.10 -0.71 13.25
N THR A 14 1.92 -1.50 14.30
CA THR A 14 2.82 -1.71 15.42
C THR A 14 3.14 -3.21 15.53
N TYR A 15 4.03 -3.59 16.45
CA TYR A 15 4.35 -5.00 16.70
C TYR A 15 3.18 -5.82 17.26
N THR A 16 2.11 -5.16 17.74
CA THR A 16 1.01 -5.82 18.47
C THR A 16 -0.33 -5.78 17.77
N ASN A 17 -0.51 -4.96 16.73
CA ASN A 17 -1.82 -4.74 16.09
C ASN A 17 -1.93 -5.22 14.64
N TYR A 18 -1.04 -6.12 14.18
CA TYR A 18 -0.99 -6.53 12.77
C TYR A 18 -2.34 -6.98 12.17
N ASN A 19 -3.11 -7.79 12.91
CA ASN A 19 -4.40 -8.30 12.40
C ASN A 19 -5.44 -7.19 12.21
N ASP A 20 -5.57 -6.31 13.19
CA ASP A 20 -6.51 -5.18 13.13
C ASP A 20 -6.06 -4.17 12.07
N TRP A 21 -4.76 -3.86 12.02
CA TRP A 21 -4.15 -3.02 10.99
C TRP A 21 -4.43 -3.58 9.60
N LYS A 22 -4.18 -4.88 9.38
CA LYS A 22 -4.39 -5.56 8.10
C LYS A 22 -5.85 -5.46 7.67
N SER A 23 -6.80 -5.75 8.58
CA SER A 23 -8.23 -5.70 8.29
C SER A 23 -8.70 -4.28 7.91
N CYS A 24 -8.24 -3.27 8.65
CA CYS A 24 -8.55 -1.87 8.38
C CYS A 24 -7.93 -1.39 7.06
N LEU A 25 -6.67 -1.74 6.82
CA LEU A 25 -5.95 -1.38 5.60
C LEU A 25 -6.59 -2.03 4.36
N GLU A 26 -6.96 -3.31 4.44
CA GLU A 26 -7.65 -4.02 3.37
C GLU A 26 -8.96 -3.32 3.00
N SER A 27 -9.82 -3.06 3.99
CA SER A 27 -11.10 -2.36 3.79
C SER A 27 -10.92 -0.98 3.17
N TYR A 28 -9.92 -0.23 3.64
CA TYR A 28 -9.60 1.09 3.09
C TYR A 28 -9.12 1.01 1.64
N LEU A 29 -8.20 0.09 1.33
CA LEU A 29 -7.66 -0.08 -0.02
C LEU A 29 -8.74 -0.58 -1.00
N GLN A 30 -9.66 -1.44 -0.56
CA GLN A 30 -10.82 -1.85 -1.36
C GLN A 30 -11.71 -0.64 -1.68
N GLY A 31 -12.02 0.19 -0.69
CA GLY A 31 -12.79 1.43 -0.90
C GLY A 31 -12.13 2.46 -1.81
N GLN A 32 -10.81 2.37 -2.01
CA GLN A 32 -10.02 3.25 -2.87
C GLN A 32 -9.68 2.64 -4.24
N ASP A 33 -10.14 1.42 -4.54
CA ASP A 33 -9.72 0.65 -5.72
C ASP A 33 -8.19 0.48 -5.80
N LEU A 34 -7.57 0.14 -4.68
CA LEU A 34 -6.12 -0.05 -4.56
C LEU A 34 -5.73 -1.48 -4.14
N TRP A 35 -6.69 -2.29 -3.68
CA TRP A 35 -6.42 -3.63 -3.12
C TRP A 35 -5.76 -4.58 -4.12
N ASP A 36 -6.14 -4.52 -5.40
CA ASP A 36 -5.60 -5.41 -6.44
C ASP A 36 -4.09 -5.25 -6.66
N VAL A 37 -3.55 -4.07 -6.36
CA VAL A 37 -2.09 -3.84 -6.41
C VAL A 37 -1.40 -4.59 -5.28
N ILE A 38 -2.02 -4.65 -4.10
CA ILE A 38 -1.43 -5.23 -2.88
C ILE A 38 -1.63 -6.74 -2.82
N ASN A 39 -2.77 -7.25 -3.31
CA ASN A 39 -3.08 -8.68 -3.29
C ASN A 39 -2.39 -9.48 -4.41
N GLY A 40 -1.70 -8.82 -5.34
CA GLY A 40 -0.97 -9.47 -6.43
C GLY A 40 -1.73 -9.55 -7.77
N ALA A 41 -2.99 -9.13 -7.84
CA ALA A 41 -3.79 -9.22 -9.06
C ALA A 41 -3.38 -8.19 -10.13
N ASP A 42 -2.83 -7.04 -9.73
CA ASP A 42 -2.48 -5.91 -10.61
C ASP A 42 -1.02 -5.43 -10.40
N THR A 43 -0.09 -6.38 -10.24
CA THR A 43 1.34 -6.06 -9.99
C THR A 43 2.18 -5.94 -11.25
N THR A 44 1.66 -6.36 -12.40
CA THR A 44 2.42 -6.34 -13.66
C THR A 44 2.15 -5.03 -14.41
N PRO A 45 3.18 -4.24 -14.71
CA PRO A 45 3.00 -3.02 -15.49
C PRO A 45 2.43 -3.36 -16.88
N PRO A 46 1.45 -2.58 -17.38
CA PRO A 46 0.94 -2.72 -18.73
C PRO A 46 2.07 -2.66 -19.77
N ASN A 47 2.01 -3.53 -20.78
CA ASN A 47 3.01 -3.54 -21.85
C ASN A 47 2.94 -2.24 -22.66
N ALA A 48 3.96 -1.40 -22.55
CA ALA A 48 4.00 -0.10 -23.23
C ALA A 48 4.00 -0.19 -24.78
N ALA A 49 4.28 -1.37 -25.35
CA ALA A 49 4.26 -1.60 -26.80
C ALA A 49 2.87 -1.98 -27.33
N SER A 50 1.98 -2.54 -26.51
CA SER A 50 0.64 -2.98 -26.90
C SER A 50 -0.48 -2.17 -26.25
N GLU A 51 -0.21 -1.55 -25.10
CA GLU A 51 -1.17 -0.78 -24.31
C GLU A 51 -0.93 0.72 -24.46
N SER A 52 -2.00 1.50 -24.34
CA SER A 52 -1.90 2.96 -24.47
C SER A 52 -1.11 3.58 -23.31
N ALA A 53 -0.40 4.69 -23.58
CA ALA A 53 0.28 5.47 -22.54
C ALA A 53 -0.66 5.92 -21.40
N LYS A 54 -1.97 6.06 -21.69
CA LYS A 54 -3.01 6.37 -20.70
C LYS A 54 -3.22 5.23 -19.70
N VAL A 55 -3.20 3.97 -20.16
CA VAL A 55 -3.30 2.78 -19.30
C VAL A 55 -2.07 2.68 -18.39
N LEU A 56 -0.87 2.82 -18.96
CA LEU A 56 0.38 2.82 -18.18
C LEU A 56 0.40 3.94 -17.12
N ARG A 57 -0.04 5.14 -17.47
CA ARG A 57 -0.12 6.27 -16.53
C ARG A 57 -1.09 5.99 -15.39
N LYS A 58 -2.28 5.45 -15.69
CA LYS A 58 -3.26 5.06 -14.65
C LYS A 58 -2.70 4.01 -13.70
N TRP A 59 -2.06 2.96 -14.23
CA TRP A 59 -1.43 1.92 -13.42
C TRP A 59 -0.33 2.47 -12.50
N LYS A 60 0.54 3.34 -13.03
CA LYS A 60 1.58 4.00 -12.22
C LYS A 60 1.00 4.84 -11.08
N ILE A 61 -0.09 5.56 -11.34
CA ILE A 61 -0.79 6.34 -10.30
C ILE A 61 -1.41 5.42 -9.26
N LYS A 62 -2.10 4.35 -9.67
CA LYS A 62 -2.71 3.35 -8.77
C LYS A 62 -1.66 2.72 -7.85
N THR A 63 -0.57 2.22 -8.45
CA THR A 63 0.53 1.58 -7.72
C THR A 63 1.23 2.56 -6.77
N GLY A 64 1.49 3.79 -7.22
CA GLY A 64 2.09 4.83 -6.38
C GLY A 64 1.23 5.19 -5.17
N LYS A 65 -0.09 5.27 -5.34
CA LYS A 65 -1.04 5.51 -4.25
C LYS A 65 -1.05 4.35 -3.25
N ALA A 66 -1.14 3.11 -3.73
CA ALA A 66 -1.12 1.93 -2.87
C ALA A 66 0.17 1.88 -2.02
N LEU A 67 1.33 2.12 -2.64
CA LEU A 67 2.61 2.17 -1.95
C LEU A 67 2.67 3.29 -0.89
N PHE A 68 2.12 4.46 -1.21
CA PHE A 68 2.06 5.57 -0.25
C PHE A 68 1.24 5.19 0.98
N VAL A 69 0.04 4.62 0.79
CA VAL A 69 -0.83 4.18 1.91
C VAL A 69 -0.12 3.13 2.76
N LEU A 70 0.56 2.17 2.15
CA LEU A 70 1.31 1.13 2.87
C LEU A 70 2.40 1.72 3.76
N LYS A 71 3.22 2.64 3.22
CA LYS A 71 4.28 3.31 3.97
C LYS A 71 3.73 4.21 5.07
N ALA A 72 2.71 5.00 4.75
CA ALA A 72 2.18 5.98 5.68
C ALA A 72 1.41 5.31 6.83
N SER A 73 0.82 4.14 6.61
CA SER A 73 0.13 3.34 7.62
C SER A 73 1.07 2.43 8.42
N THR A 74 2.39 2.47 8.22
CA THR A 74 3.35 1.65 8.99
C THR A 74 4.20 2.53 9.89
N GLN A 75 4.49 2.10 11.12
CA GLN A 75 5.46 2.80 11.97
C GLN A 75 6.88 2.76 11.36
N LYS A 76 7.67 3.80 11.61
CA LYS A 76 8.93 4.02 10.90
C LYS A 76 9.99 2.97 11.22
N ASP A 77 10.07 2.55 12.48
CA ASP A 77 10.95 1.49 12.96
C ASP A 77 10.60 0.13 12.32
N LEU A 78 9.32 -0.19 12.19
CA LEU A 78 8.86 -1.37 11.45
C LEU A 78 9.17 -1.30 9.96
N LEU A 79 9.09 -0.12 9.34
CA LEU A 79 9.47 0.04 7.93
C LEU A 79 10.94 -0.27 7.67
N ASP A 80 11.82 0.10 8.59
CA ASP A 80 13.25 -0.22 8.46
C ASP A 80 13.46 -1.74 8.59
N HIS A 81 12.77 -2.40 9.52
CA HIS A 81 12.78 -3.87 9.61
C HIS A 81 12.23 -4.58 8.37
N ILE A 82 11.14 -4.08 7.78
CA ILE A 82 10.56 -4.63 6.55
C ILE A 82 11.50 -4.43 5.35
N ARG A 83 12.21 -3.30 5.26
CA ARG A 83 13.18 -3.03 4.17
C ARG A 83 14.33 -4.03 4.19
N ASP A 84 14.80 -4.37 5.38
CA ASP A 84 15.95 -5.26 5.57
C ASP A 84 15.57 -6.74 5.57
N ALA A 85 14.27 -7.05 5.57
CA ALA A 85 13.77 -8.42 5.46
C ALA A 85 14.13 -9.00 4.08
N LYS A 86 15.05 -9.97 4.06
CA LYS A 86 15.27 -10.81 2.87
C LYS A 86 14.03 -11.67 2.65
N ILE A 87 13.43 -11.53 1.49
CA ILE A 87 12.46 -12.50 0.98
C ILE A 87 13.29 -13.75 0.61
N SER A 88 13.21 -14.79 1.44
CA SER A 88 13.84 -16.10 1.19
C SER A 88 13.07 -16.88 0.13
#